data_AF-A0A2V5MHZ7-F1
#
_entry.id   AF-A0A2V5MHZ7-F1
#
_cell.length_a   1.000
_cell.length_b   1.000
_cell.length_c   1.000
_cell.angle_alpha   90.00
_cell.angle_beta   90.00
_cell.angle_gamma   90.00
#
_symmetry.space_group_name_H-M   'P 1'
#
loop_
_entity.id
_entity.type
_entity.pdbx_description
1 polymer ?
#
loop_
_entity_poly.entity_id
_entity_poly.type
_entity_poly.pdbx_seq_one_letter_code
_entity_poly.pdbx_strand_id
1 'polypeptide(L)'
;MDKKTERNNSVKLPLTLIRPLVRDLHGYVPGEQPKVKGLIKLNTNENPYPPSPRVLAAIKAATDQRLRLYPTPTADPLREKLAKVHGCTPKNLIVGNGCDELLALAVRAFVEPA
;
A
#
# COMPACT_ATOMS: atom_id res chain seq x y z
N MET A 1 -26.76 -0.60 -55.42
CA MET A 1 -25.98 -1.82 -55.10
C MET A 1 -24.92 -1.38 -54.11
N ASP A 2 -25.27 -1.51 -52.83
CA ASP A 2 -24.66 -0.77 -51.72
C ASP A 2 -23.29 -1.33 -51.34
N LYS A 3 -22.26 -0.48 -51.44
CA LYS A 3 -20.97 -0.70 -50.78
C LYS A 3 -21.16 -0.44 -49.29
N LYS A 4 -21.52 -1.47 -48.51
CA LYS A 4 -21.36 -1.44 -47.06
C LYS A 4 -19.88 -1.25 -46.74
N THR A 5 -19.52 -0.03 -46.35
CA THR A 5 -18.28 0.29 -45.66
C THR A 5 -18.25 -0.50 -44.35
N GLU A 6 -17.56 -1.65 -44.35
CA GLU A 6 -17.19 -2.32 -43.12
C GLU A 6 -16.22 -1.43 -42.35
N ARG A 7 -16.75 -0.69 -41.38
CA ARG A 7 -15.95 -0.08 -40.32
C ARG A 7 -15.32 -1.22 -39.53
N ASN A 8 -14.06 -1.49 -39.83
CA ASN A 8 -13.22 -2.44 -39.10
C ASN A 8 -12.91 -1.87 -37.71
N ASN A 9 -13.93 -1.86 -36.84
CA ASN A 9 -13.77 -1.56 -35.42
C ASN A 9 -13.28 -2.85 -34.75
N SER A 10 -12.01 -3.18 -34.96
CA SER A 10 -11.32 -4.20 -34.17
C SER A 10 -11.13 -3.64 -32.75
N VAL A 11 -12.18 -3.73 -31.93
CA VAL A 11 -12.09 -3.45 -30.50
C VAL A 11 -11.04 -4.40 -29.95
N LYS A 12 -9.88 -3.84 -29.58
CA LYS A 12 -8.82 -4.59 -28.90
C LYS A 12 -9.46 -5.33 -27.72
N LEU A 13 -9.37 -6.66 -27.71
CA LEU A 13 -9.84 -7.47 -26.59
C LEU A 13 -9.23 -6.90 -25.29
N PRO A 14 -9.98 -6.76 -24.18
CA PRO A 14 -9.49 -6.10 -22.96
C PRO A 14 -8.11 -6.61 -22.47
N LEU A 15 -7.83 -7.90 -22.65
CA LEU A 15 -6.53 -8.53 -22.33
C LEU A 15 -5.34 -8.04 -23.16
N THR A 16 -5.58 -7.39 -24.30
CA THR A 16 -4.52 -6.80 -25.14
C THR A 16 -4.14 -5.38 -24.72
N LEU A 17 -4.91 -4.79 -23.79
CA LEU A 17 -4.61 -3.48 -23.21
C LEU A 17 -3.73 -3.59 -21.95
N ILE A 18 -3.66 -4.77 -21.34
CA ILE A 18 -2.85 -5.05 -20.15
C ILE A 18 -1.40 -5.34 -20.59
N ARG A 19 -0.42 -4.72 -19.93
CA ARG A 19 1.02 -4.95 -20.17
C ARG A 19 1.31 -6.46 -20.15
N PRO A 20 2.05 -7.03 -21.13
CA PRO A 20 2.33 -8.46 -21.18
C PRO A 20 2.84 -9.03 -19.85
N LEU A 21 3.83 -8.37 -19.24
CA LEU A 21 4.43 -8.77 -17.97
C LEU A 21 3.42 -8.84 -16.80
N VAL A 22 2.36 -8.03 -16.82
CA VAL A 22 1.30 -8.07 -15.79
C VAL A 22 0.36 -9.25 -16.03
N ARG A 23 0.15 -9.67 -17.29
CA ARG A 23 -0.69 -10.83 -17.61
C ARG A 23 -0.05 -12.14 -17.17
N ASP A 24 1.27 -12.21 -17.29
CA ASP A 24 2.06 -13.40 -16.97
C ASP A 24 2.53 -13.43 -15.50
N LEU A 25 2.24 -12.36 -14.73
CA LEU A 25 2.60 -12.25 -13.32
C LEU A 25 1.78 -13.23 -12.49
N HIS A 26 2.46 -14.03 -11.67
CA HIS A 26 1.83 -14.81 -10.61
C HIS A 26 1.63 -13.90 -9.40
N GLY A 27 0.37 -13.64 -9.05
CA GLY A 27 0.02 -12.82 -7.89
C GLY A 27 0.50 -13.46 -6.59
N TYR A 28 0.79 -12.62 -5.59
CA TYR A 28 1.06 -13.09 -4.24
C TYR A 28 -0.14 -13.87 -3.70
N VAL A 29 0.12 -15.07 -3.18
CA VAL A 29 -0.88 -15.91 -2.51
C VAL A 29 -0.63 -15.81 -1.00
N PRO A 30 -1.55 -15.22 -0.23
CA PRO A 30 -1.38 -15.12 1.22
C PRO A 30 -1.44 -16.50 1.88
N GLY A 31 -0.79 -16.64 3.03
CA GLY A 31 -0.88 -17.84 3.86
C GLY A 31 -2.31 -18.10 4.36
N GLU A 32 -2.60 -19.36 4.69
CA GLU A 32 -3.90 -19.79 5.20
C GLU A 32 -4.35 -18.97 6.42
N GLN A 33 -5.65 -18.67 6.52
CA GLN A 33 -6.26 -18.01 7.69
C GLN A 33 -7.50 -18.79 8.16
N PRO A 34 -7.34 -19.78 9.06
CA PRO A 34 -8.46 -20.58 9.54
C PRO A 34 -9.48 -19.74 10.31
N LYS A 35 -10.77 -19.92 10.03
CA LYS A 35 -11.87 -19.18 10.69
C LYS A 35 -12.50 -19.99 11.81
N VAL A 36 -11.68 -20.56 12.67
CA VAL A 36 -12.11 -21.42 13.78
C VAL A 36 -12.18 -20.60 15.07
N LYS A 37 -13.27 -20.74 15.84
CA LYS A 37 -13.41 -20.07 17.14
C LYS A 37 -12.37 -20.63 18.12
N GLY A 38 -11.69 -19.74 18.85
CA GLY A 38 -10.67 -20.13 19.82
C GLY A 38 -9.33 -20.57 19.21
N LEU A 39 -9.11 -20.29 17.92
CA LEU A 39 -7.81 -20.51 17.28
C LEU A 39 -6.72 -19.69 17.96
N ILE A 40 -5.62 -20.35 18.34
CA ILE A 40 -4.37 -19.67 18.71
C ILE A 40 -3.65 -19.29 17.41
N LYS A 41 -3.66 -18.00 17.07
CA LYS A 41 -3.13 -17.46 15.81
C LYS A 41 -1.64 -17.15 15.94
N LEU A 42 -0.81 -17.87 15.18
CA LEU A 42 0.67 -17.76 15.23
C LEU A 42 1.33 -17.64 13.83
N ASN A 43 0.54 -17.37 12.79
CA ASN A 43 0.98 -17.52 11.39
C ASN A 43 1.27 -16.20 10.65
N THR A 44 1.04 -15.03 11.26
CA THR A 44 1.27 -13.71 10.63
C THR A 44 2.14 -12.77 11.46
N ASN A 45 2.85 -13.29 12.47
CA ASN A 45 3.78 -12.52 13.32
C ASN A 45 3.16 -11.29 14.01
N GLU A 46 1.86 -11.33 14.30
CA GLU A 46 1.18 -10.27 15.03
C GLU A 46 1.64 -10.21 16.49
N ASN A 47 1.68 -9.01 17.05
CA ASN A 47 1.98 -8.83 18.47
C ASN A 47 0.80 -9.39 19.33
N PRO A 48 1.06 -10.21 20.36
CA PRO A 48 -0.01 -10.75 21.21
C PRO A 48 -0.61 -9.70 22.18
N TYR A 49 0.08 -8.59 22.39
CA TYR A 49 -0.37 -7.52 23.28
C TYR A 49 -1.20 -6.47 22.55
N PRO A 50 -2.14 -5.81 23.24
CA PRO A 50 -2.82 -4.64 22.68
C PRO A 50 -1.84 -3.49 22.42
N PRO A 51 -2.19 -2.54 21.53
CA PRO A 51 -1.39 -1.35 21.34
C PRO A 51 -1.34 -0.51 22.62
N SER A 52 -0.35 0.40 22.71
CA SER A 52 -0.23 1.32 23.83
C SER A 52 -1.54 2.10 24.08
N PRO A 53 -2.00 2.27 25.34
CA PRO A 53 -3.18 3.10 25.64
C PRO A 53 -3.08 4.53 25.11
N ARG A 54 -1.85 5.06 24.97
CA ARG A 54 -1.58 6.37 24.39
C ARG A 54 -1.92 6.43 22.90
N VAL A 55 -1.72 5.33 22.16
CA VAL A 55 -2.11 5.21 20.75
C VAL A 55 -3.64 5.23 20.64
N LEU A 56 -4.34 4.48 21.49
CA LEU A 56 -5.81 4.48 21.51
C LEU A 56 -6.39 5.87 21.80
N ALA A 57 -5.81 6.60 22.75
CA ALA A 57 -6.20 7.98 23.05
C ALA A 57 -5.94 8.93 21.87
N ALA A 58 -4.78 8.82 21.22
CA ALA A 58 -4.42 9.65 20.07
C ALA A 58 -5.34 9.40 18.87
N ILE A 59 -5.68 8.14 18.57
CA ILE A 59 -6.64 7.79 17.51
C ILE A 59 -8.00 8.43 17.80
N LYS A 60 -8.52 8.27 19.02
CA LYS A 60 -9.80 8.88 19.41
C LYS A 60 -9.81 10.40 19.25
N ALA A 61 -8.72 11.07 19.62
CA ALA A 61 -8.58 12.52 19.47
C ALA A 61 -8.40 12.97 18.02
N ALA A 62 -7.88 12.11 17.14
CA ALA A 62 -7.74 12.38 15.70
C ALA A 62 -9.05 12.16 14.93
N THR A 63 -9.98 11.34 15.45
CA THR A 63 -11.31 11.10 14.89
C THR A 63 -12.27 12.24 15.23
N ASP A 64 -12.01 13.43 14.71
CA ASP A 64 -12.87 14.60 14.84
C ASP A 64 -13.20 15.22 13.46
N GLN A 65 -13.82 16.39 13.45
CA GLN A 65 -14.25 17.03 12.21
C GLN A 65 -13.10 17.38 11.25
N ARG A 66 -11.83 17.34 11.68
CA ARG A 66 -10.65 17.57 10.81
C ARG A 66 -10.44 16.46 9.80
N LEU A 67 -11.08 15.29 9.95
CA LEU A 67 -11.05 14.22 8.94
C LEU A 67 -11.57 14.63 7.55
N ARG A 68 -12.28 15.78 7.45
CA ARG A 68 -12.64 16.39 6.16
C ARG A 68 -11.46 17.04 5.42
N LEU A 69 -10.31 17.19 6.08
CA LEU A 69 -9.11 17.82 5.55
C LEU A 69 -8.07 16.75 5.22
N TYR A 70 -7.23 17.03 4.22
CA TYR A 70 -6.06 16.20 3.96
C TYR A 70 -5.06 16.25 5.12
N PRO A 71 -4.35 15.14 5.40
CA PRO A 71 -3.26 15.13 6.38
C PRO A 71 -2.04 15.89 5.86
N THR A 72 -1.02 16.04 6.70
CA THR A 72 0.29 16.56 6.28
C THR A 72 0.88 15.65 5.19
N PRO A 73 1.22 16.18 4.00
CA PRO A 73 1.63 15.34 2.86
C PRO A 73 2.96 14.62 3.07
N THR A 74 3.83 15.16 3.93
CA THR A 74 5.19 14.68 4.20
C THR A 74 5.34 13.93 5.52
N ALA A 75 4.28 13.90 6.34
CA ALA A 75 4.30 13.37 7.70
C ALA A 75 5.41 13.99 8.59
N ASP A 76 5.70 15.28 8.42
CA ASP A 76 6.82 15.96 9.12
C ASP A 76 6.82 15.78 10.65
N PRO A 77 5.67 15.90 11.38
CA PRO A 77 5.66 15.67 12.82
C PRO A 77 6.13 14.26 13.22
N LEU A 78 5.84 13.24 12.41
CA LEU A 78 6.31 11.87 12.64
C LEU A 78 7.81 11.76 12.34
N ARG A 79 8.27 12.32 11.21
CA ARG A 79 9.68 12.30 10.81
C ARG A 79 10.57 12.97 11.85
N GLU A 80 10.15 14.11 12.42
CA GLU A 80 10.88 14.79 13.49
C GLU A 80 11.02 13.95 14.76
N LYS A 81 9.98 13.21 15.14
CA LYS A 81 10.01 12.34 16.32
C LYS A 81 10.89 11.12 16.08
N LEU A 82 10.74 10.47 14.92
CA LEU A 82 11.57 9.32 14.54
C LEU A 82 13.04 9.68 14.41
N ALA A 83 13.36 10.85 13.84
CA ALA A 83 14.73 11.35 13.71
C ALA A 83 15.43 11.43 15.08
N LYS A 84 14.72 11.92 16.11
CA LYS A 84 15.23 11.96 17.50
C LYS A 84 15.44 10.57 18.09
N VAL A 85 14.53 9.63 17.82
CA VAL A 85 14.62 8.24 18.30
C VAL A 85 15.80 7.51 17.67
N HIS A 86 16.07 7.75 16.39
CA HIS A 86 17.09 7.04 15.62
C HIS A 86 18.42 7.79 15.49
N GLY A 87 18.56 8.99 16.07
CA GLY A 87 19.79 9.77 16.03
C GLY A 87 20.18 10.26 14.63
N CYS A 88 19.20 10.56 13.78
CA CYS A 88 19.41 11.05 12.41
C CYS A 88 18.65 12.37 12.15
N THR A 89 18.67 12.85 10.91
CA THR A 89 17.86 14.02 10.52
C THR A 89 16.56 13.60 9.86
N PRO A 90 15.48 14.42 9.90
CA PRO A 90 14.26 14.13 9.16
C PRO A 90 14.47 13.88 7.66
N LYS A 91 15.53 14.47 7.06
CA LYS A 91 15.90 14.26 5.65
C LYS A 91 16.34 12.83 5.35
N ASN A 92 16.75 12.06 6.36
CA ASN A 92 17.11 10.64 6.24
C ASN A 92 15.90 9.71 6.31
N LEU A 93 14.68 10.23 6.53
CA LEU A 93 13.48 9.44 6.77
C LEU A 93 12.42 9.70 5.70
N ILE A 94 11.87 8.60 5.17
CA ILE A 94 10.66 8.54 4.36
C ILE A 94 9.58 7.77 5.15
N VAL A 95 8.34 8.24 5.07
CA VAL A 95 7.18 7.59 5.71
C VAL A 95 6.29 7.04 4.60
N GLY A 96 5.92 5.77 4.70
CA GLY A 96 4.98 5.10 3.79
C GLY A 96 3.85 4.41 4.56
N ASN A 97 2.79 4.04 3.86
CA ASN A 97 1.65 3.31 4.41
C ASN A 97 1.96 1.81 4.47
N GLY A 98 2.85 1.44 5.40
CA GLY A 98 3.44 0.11 5.47
C GLY A 98 4.71 0.00 4.62
N CYS A 99 5.54 -1.00 4.93
CA CYS A 99 6.84 -1.17 4.27
C CYS A 99 6.73 -1.58 2.79
N ASP A 100 5.66 -2.28 2.40
CA ASP A 100 5.44 -2.72 1.01
C ASP A 100 5.41 -1.54 0.02
N GLU A 101 4.85 -0.41 0.42
CA GLU A 101 4.87 0.81 -0.40
C GLU A 101 6.32 1.30 -0.61
N LEU A 102 7.12 1.31 0.45
CA LEU A 102 8.52 1.74 0.39
C LEU A 102 9.38 0.78 -0.44
N LEU A 103 9.12 -0.54 -0.35
CA LEU A 103 9.76 -1.54 -1.20
C LEU A 103 9.39 -1.32 -2.67
N ALA A 104 8.12 -1.07 -2.97
CA ALA A 104 7.68 -0.78 -4.33
C ALA A 104 8.29 0.53 -4.88
N LEU A 105 8.41 1.57 -4.05
CA LEU A 105 9.08 2.82 -4.41
C LEU A 105 10.57 2.61 -4.67
N ALA A 106 11.26 1.82 -3.84
CA ALA A 106 12.67 1.50 -4.06
C ALA A 106 12.89 0.79 -5.40
N VAL A 107 12.08 -0.22 -5.73
CA VAL A 107 12.16 -0.90 -7.03
C VAL A 107 11.95 0.09 -8.18
N ARG A 108 10.93 0.95 -8.10
CA ARG A 108 10.67 1.96 -9.15
C ARG A 108 11.77 3.01 -9.30
N ALA A 109 12.50 3.31 -8.22
CA ALA A 109 13.56 4.31 -8.23
C ALA A 109 14.89 3.78 -8.78
N PHE A 110 15.17 2.48 -8.59
CA PHE A 110 16.49 1.90 -8.88
C PHE A 110 16.51 0.81 -9.96
N VAL A 111 15.35 0.34 -10.43
CA VAL A 111 15.25 -0.76 -11.39
C VAL A 111 14.53 -0.29 -12.66
N GLU A 112 15.24 -0.34 -13.79
CA GLU A 112 14.67 -0.06 -15.11
C GLU A 112 13.75 -1.20 -15.58
N PRO A 113 12.74 -0.93 -16.42
CA PRO A 113 12.00 -1.96 -17.11
C PRO A 113 12.94 -2.83 -17.96
N ALA A 114 12.82 -4.16 -17.83
CA ALA A 114 13.48 -5.11 -18.72
C ALA A 114 12.87 -5.08 -20.13
#